data_AF-A0A938VIZ9-F1
#
_entry.id   AF-A0A938VIZ9-F1
#
_cell.length_a   1.000
_cell.length_b   1.000
_cell.length_c   1.000
_cell.angle_alpha   90.00
_cell.angle_beta   90.00
_cell.angle_gamma   90.00
#
_symmetry.space_group_name_H-M   'P 1'
#
loop_
_entity.id
_entity.type
_entity.pdbx_description
1 polymer ?
#
loop_
_entity_poly.entity_id
_entity_poly.type
_entity_poly.pdbx_seq_one_letter_code
_entity_poly.pdbx_strand_id
1 'polypeptide(L)'
;MTQYSMTPITSGTRMRSDHSTFASVITSYGRGQLIVGDDLWEAPADGSEVKKGDKWLRVTSVDGVNVAQRGWMAYIHKGVPICDNFKVIEVPTPLPAPVFPESFTLVDPSGAKAEYVFVRIIEE
;
A
#
# COMPACT_ATOMS: atom_id res chain seq x y z
N MET A 1 -2.59 5.08 -0.12
CA MET A 1 -2.86 3.79 0.54
C MET A 1 -1.59 3.37 1.25
N THR A 2 -1.69 2.87 2.48
CA THR A 2 -0.53 2.37 3.23
C THR A 2 0.10 1.19 2.49
N GLN A 3 1.42 1.21 2.35
CA GLN A 3 2.17 0.09 1.80
C GLN A 3 3.02 -0.54 2.90
N TYR A 4 3.42 -1.79 2.70
CA TYR A 4 4.30 -2.49 3.62
C TYR A 4 5.41 -3.16 2.82
N SER A 5 6.58 -3.31 3.44
CA SER A 5 7.67 -4.09 2.85
C SER A 5 8.23 -5.11 3.82
N MET A 6 8.74 -6.22 3.30
CA MET A 6 9.47 -7.25 4.05
C MET A 6 10.47 -7.98 3.14
N THR A 7 11.42 -8.71 3.72
CA THR A 7 12.42 -9.49 2.98
C THR A 7 12.43 -10.95 3.41
N PRO A 8 12.43 -11.96 2.50
CA PRO A 8 12.49 -13.35 2.88
C PRO A 8 13.81 -13.71 3.59
N ILE A 9 13.73 -14.41 4.72
CA ILE A 9 14.91 -14.85 5.49
C ILE A 9 15.62 -16.01 4.78
N THR A 10 14.85 -16.87 4.09
CA THR A 10 15.34 -18.03 3.34
C THR A 10 14.90 -17.98 1.88
N SER A 11 15.56 -18.76 1.02
CA SER A 11 15.15 -18.91 -0.37
C SER A 11 14.04 -19.95 -0.50
N GLY A 12 13.11 -19.71 -1.42
CA GLY A 12 11.97 -20.60 -1.64
C GLY A 12 10.72 -20.20 -0.84
N THR A 13 10.68 -18.96 -0.31
CA THR A 13 9.47 -18.43 0.34
C THR A 13 8.37 -18.28 -0.68
N ARG A 14 7.21 -18.88 -0.41
CA ARG A 14 6.13 -19.05 -1.39
C ARG A 14 5.09 -17.96 -1.28
N MET A 15 4.75 -17.37 -2.42
CA MET A 15 3.54 -16.55 -2.58
C MET A 15 2.39 -17.48 -2.97
N ARG A 16 1.23 -17.30 -2.34
CA ARG A 16 0.08 -18.18 -2.49
C ARG A 16 -1.17 -17.42 -2.90
N SER A 17 -2.17 -18.13 -3.42
CA SER A 17 -3.44 -17.52 -3.81
C SER A 17 -4.24 -16.98 -2.62
N ASP A 18 -3.99 -17.48 -1.41
CA ASP A 18 -4.66 -17.09 -0.19
C ASP A 18 -3.70 -17.12 1.02
N HIS A 19 -4.11 -16.52 2.14
CA HIS A 19 -3.35 -16.41 3.39
C HIS A 19 -3.33 -17.72 4.20
N SER A 20 -3.08 -18.84 3.51
CA SER A 20 -3.05 -20.20 4.04
C SER A 20 -1.99 -21.05 3.34
N THR A 21 -1.36 -21.96 4.08
CA THR A 21 -0.38 -22.93 3.54
C THR A 21 -0.99 -24.02 2.67
N PHE A 22 -2.32 -24.21 2.70
CA PHE A 22 -3.04 -25.10 1.79
C PHE A 22 -3.40 -24.46 0.45
N ALA A 23 -3.35 -23.13 0.37
CA ALA A 23 -3.63 -22.42 -0.86
C ALA A 23 -2.58 -22.71 -1.94
N SER A 24 -2.98 -22.63 -3.20
CA SER A 24 -2.09 -22.91 -4.33
C SER A 24 -0.89 -21.95 -4.33
N VAL A 25 0.27 -22.47 -4.72
CA VAL A 25 1.48 -21.66 -4.83
C VAL A 25 1.45 -20.96 -6.18
N ILE A 26 1.57 -19.64 -6.17
CA ILE A 26 1.69 -18.82 -7.39
C ILE A 26 3.15 -18.84 -7.85
N THR A 27 4.07 -18.51 -6.93
CA THR A 27 5.52 -18.48 -7.21
C THR A 27 6.32 -18.55 -5.91
N SER A 28 7.65 -18.59 -6.03
CA SER A 28 8.58 -18.54 -4.89
C SER A 28 9.61 -17.43 -5.09
N TYR A 29 10.02 -16.79 -4.00
CA TYR A 29 11.05 -15.75 -4.00
C TYR A 29 12.29 -16.20 -3.22
N GLY A 30 13.42 -15.62 -3.62
CA GLY A 30 14.73 -15.84 -3.00
C GLY A 30 14.90 -15.03 -1.72
N ARG A 31 15.90 -15.42 -0.93
CA ARG A 31 16.34 -14.68 0.24
C ARG A 31 16.71 -13.24 -0.13
N GLY A 32 16.30 -12.29 0.71
CA GLY A 32 16.72 -10.88 0.62
C GLY A 32 16.03 -10.05 -0.46
N GLN A 33 15.15 -10.63 -1.28
CA GLN A 33 14.34 -9.86 -2.23
C GLN A 33 13.36 -8.95 -1.50
N LEU A 34 13.25 -7.70 -1.95
CA LEU A 34 12.35 -6.72 -1.35
C LEU A 34 10.92 -6.98 -1.82
N ILE A 35 10.10 -7.48 -0.92
CA ILE A 35 8.67 -7.72 -1.17
C ILE A 35 7.90 -6.50 -0.69
N VAL A 36 7.05 -5.94 -1.55
CA VAL A 36 6.15 -4.84 -1.21
C VAL A 36 4.71 -5.31 -1.37
N GLY A 37 3.85 -4.87 -0.47
CA GLY A 37 2.43 -5.19 -0.48
C GLY A 37 1.55 -4.04 -0.02
N ASP A 38 0.26 -4.20 -0.25
CA ASP A 38 -0.76 -3.16 -0.02
C ASP A 38 -1.79 -3.53 1.05
N ASP A 39 -1.70 -4.74 1.61
CA ASP A 39 -2.64 -5.24 2.61
C ASP A 39 -1.95 -6.24 3.55
N LEU A 40 -2.33 -6.21 4.83
CA LEU A 40 -1.79 -7.08 5.86
C LEU A 40 -2.94 -7.80 6.55
N TRP A 41 -2.94 -9.13 6.44
CA TRP A 41 -3.87 -9.97 7.17
C TRP A 41 -3.19 -10.55 8.41
N GLU A 42 -3.91 -10.56 9.53
CA GLU A 42 -3.48 -11.16 10.79
C GLU A 42 -4.49 -12.20 11.25
N ALA A 43 -4.00 -13.39 11.61
CA ALA A 43 -4.84 -14.48 12.06
C ALA A 43 -5.51 -14.14 13.42
N PRO A 44 -6.86 -14.08 13.48
CA PRO A 44 -7.57 -13.65 14.70
C PRO A 44 -7.58 -14.73 15.79
N ALA A 45 -7.43 -16.00 15.41
CA ALA A 45 -7.47 -17.15 16.29
C ALA A 45 -6.57 -18.28 15.75
N ASP A 46 -6.33 -19.28 16.57
CA ASP A 46 -5.64 -20.50 16.14
C ASP A 46 -6.54 -21.32 15.20
N GLY A 47 -5.94 -21.81 14.12
CA GLY A 47 -6.52 -22.76 13.19
C GLY A 47 -5.57 -23.92 12.93
N SER A 48 -5.92 -24.78 11.97
CA SER A 48 -5.06 -25.91 11.56
C SER A 48 -3.75 -25.44 10.92
N GLU A 49 -3.84 -24.40 10.08
CA GLU A 49 -2.73 -23.89 9.28
C GLU A 49 -2.14 -22.59 9.78
N VAL A 50 -2.88 -21.82 10.56
CA VAL A 50 -2.44 -20.53 11.09
C VAL A 50 -2.54 -20.54 12.59
N LYS A 51 -1.64 -19.84 13.27
CA LYS A 51 -1.79 -19.53 14.70
C LYS A 51 -2.21 -18.08 14.88
N LYS A 52 -2.88 -17.77 15.99
CA LYS A 52 -3.21 -16.41 16.34
C LYS A 52 -1.94 -15.53 16.32
N GLY A 53 -2.01 -14.41 15.61
CA GLY A 53 -0.88 -13.50 15.41
C GLY A 53 0.03 -13.84 14.23
N ASP A 54 -0.25 -14.90 13.46
CA ASP A 54 0.35 -15.10 12.15
C ASP A 54 -0.03 -13.95 11.22
N LYS A 55 0.91 -13.52 10.38
CA LYS A 55 0.77 -12.34 9.53
C LYS A 55 1.10 -12.67 8.09
N TRP A 56 0.28 -12.18 7.18
CA TRP A 56 0.41 -12.40 5.75
C TRP A 56 0.30 -11.07 5.02
N LEU A 57 1.27 -10.82 4.13
CA LEU A 57 1.31 -9.64 3.29
C LEU A 57 0.74 -9.97 1.90
N ARG A 58 -0.20 -9.16 1.42
CA ARG A 58 -0.67 -9.22 0.04
C ARG A 58 0.33 -8.52 -0.87
N VAL A 59 1.07 -9.28 -1.66
CA VAL A 59 2.20 -8.81 -2.47
C VAL A 59 1.71 -8.10 -3.73
N THR A 60 2.30 -6.95 -4.01
CA THR A 60 2.04 -6.12 -5.20
C THR A 60 3.27 -5.96 -6.08
N SER A 61 4.47 -5.94 -5.50
CA SER A 61 5.72 -5.89 -6.25
C SER A 61 6.87 -6.59 -5.53
N VAL A 62 7.88 -6.98 -6.30
CA VAL A 62 9.14 -7.57 -5.82
C VAL A 62 10.29 -6.89 -6.51
N ASP A 63 11.26 -6.39 -5.74
CA ASP A 63 12.43 -5.65 -6.23
C ASP A 63 12.06 -4.49 -7.18
N GLY A 64 10.92 -3.83 -6.91
CA GLY A 64 10.39 -2.73 -7.73
C GLY A 64 9.60 -3.16 -8.97
N VAL A 65 9.49 -4.46 -9.25
CA VAL A 65 8.72 -4.99 -10.39
C VAL A 65 7.35 -5.47 -9.91
N ASN A 66 6.28 -4.98 -10.53
CA ASN A 66 4.91 -5.42 -10.21
C ASN A 66 4.72 -6.90 -10.50
N VAL A 67 4.08 -7.61 -9.58
CA VAL A 67 3.74 -9.02 -9.79
C VAL A 67 2.60 -9.14 -10.79
N ALA A 68 2.69 -10.11 -11.71
CA ALA A 68 1.63 -10.37 -12.70
C ALA A 68 0.32 -10.82 -12.04
N GLN A 69 0.42 -11.60 -10.95
CA GLN A 69 -0.69 -12.06 -10.15
C GLN A 69 -0.40 -11.73 -8.68
N ARG A 70 -1.32 -11.02 -8.03
CA ARG A 70 -1.25 -10.73 -6.59
C ARG A 70 -1.53 -11.98 -5.79
N GLY A 71 -0.89 -12.09 -4.64
CA GLY A 71 -1.06 -13.21 -3.72
C GLY A 71 -0.58 -12.87 -2.32
N TRP A 72 -0.66 -13.84 -1.43
CA TRP A 72 -0.31 -13.70 -0.03
C TRP A 72 1.01 -14.39 0.26
N MET A 73 1.86 -13.71 1.02
CA MET A 73 3.11 -14.25 1.51
C MET A 73 3.18 -14.12 3.03
N ALA A 74 3.54 -15.20 3.71
CA ALA A 74 3.66 -15.19 5.16
C ALA A 74 4.82 -14.30 5.60
N TYR A 75 4.54 -13.36 6.50
CA TYR A 75 5.54 -12.66 7.30
C TYR A 75 5.87 -13.48 8.55
N ILE A 76 4.84 -13.96 9.26
CA ILE A 76 4.93 -14.87 10.41
C ILE A 76 4.00 -16.05 10.16
N HIS A 77 4.49 -17.27 10.35
CA HIS A 77 3.71 -18.49 10.22
C HIS A 77 3.99 -19.45 11.38
N LYS A 78 2.92 -19.90 12.04
CA LYS A 78 2.94 -20.72 13.26
C LYS A 78 3.88 -20.16 14.34
N GLY A 79 3.95 -18.83 14.45
CA GLY A 79 4.83 -18.12 15.38
C GLY A 79 6.30 -18.04 14.97
N VAL A 80 6.66 -18.53 13.78
CA VAL A 80 8.02 -18.44 13.24
C VAL A 80 8.08 -17.32 12.19
N PRO A 81 9.03 -16.38 12.30
CA PRO A 81 9.22 -15.36 11.26
C PRO A 81 9.75 -16.01 9.98
N ILE A 82 9.09 -15.71 8.86
CA ILE A 82 9.46 -16.18 7.52
C ILE A 82 10.20 -15.07 6.75
N CYS A 83 9.81 -13.83 7.02
CA CYS A 83 10.43 -12.62 6.48
C CYS A 83 10.93 -11.72 7.62
N ASP A 84 11.89 -10.86 7.34
CA ASP A 84 12.44 -9.85 8.23
C ASP A 84 12.26 -8.43 7.65
N ASN A 85 12.84 -7.42 8.33
CA ASN A 85 12.83 -6.01 7.92
C ASN A 85 11.44 -5.44 7.57
N PHE A 86 10.41 -5.88 8.31
CA PHE A 86 9.06 -5.38 8.11
C PHE A 86 8.99 -3.86 8.35
N LYS A 87 8.48 -3.11 7.37
CA LYS A 87 8.31 -1.65 7.46
C LYS A 87 6.96 -1.23 6.89
N VAL A 88 6.38 -0.21 7.50
CA VAL A 88 5.26 0.53 6.92
C VAL A 88 5.84 1.62 6.04
N ILE A 89 5.46 1.63 4.76
CA ILE A 89 5.78 2.67 3.81
C ILE A 89 4.63 3.67 3.85
N GLU A 90 4.88 4.80 4.50
CA GLU A 90 3.97 5.93 4.49
C GLU A 90 4.00 6.56 3.09
N VAL A 91 2.89 6.44 2.35
CA VAL A 91 2.73 7.23 1.13
C VAL A 91 2.51 8.67 1.55
N PRO A 92 3.33 9.64 1.09
CA PRO A 92 3.14 11.04 1.46
C PRO A 92 1.72 11.45 1.09
N THR A 93 1.00 12.00 2.07
CA THR A 93 -0.34 12.56 1.85
C THR A 93 -0.24 13.56 0.70
N PRO A 94 -1.06 13.45 -0.36
CA PRO A 94 -1.04 14.43 -1.44
C PRO A 94 -1.26 15.81 -0.82
N LEU A 95 -0.39 16.76 -1.15
CA LEU A 95 -0.59 18.16 -0.77
C LEU A 95 -1.99 18.58 -1.26
N PRO A 96 -2.76 19.33 -0.45
CA PRO A 96 -4.05 19.83 -0.91
C PRO A 96 -3.85 20.55 -2.24
N ALA A 97 -4.68 20.22 -3.23
CA ALA A 97 -4.67 20.94 -4.49
C ALA A 97 -4.85 22.44 -4.20
N PRO A 98 -4.08 23.32 -4.86
CA PRO A 98 -4.26 24.76 -4.67
C PRO A 98 -5.72 25.12 -5.01
N VAL A 99 -6.46 25.61 -4.02
CA VAL A 99 -7.82 26.12 -4.22
C VAL A 99 -7.67 27.47 -4.90
N PHE A 100 -7.98 27.53 -6.20
CA PHE A 100 -8.08 28.80 -6.89
C PHE A 100 -9.37 29.48 -6.41
N PRO A 101 -9.33 30.74 -5.93
CA PRO A 101 -10.51 31.40 -5.39
C PRO A 101 -11.57 31.58 -6.48
N GLU A 102 -12.86 31.47 -6.11
CA GLU A 102 -13.98 31.68 -7.04
C GLU A 102 -14.12 33.14 -7.46
N SER A 103 -13.73 34.06 -6.58
CA SER A 103 -13.67 35.49 -6.89
C SER A 103 -12.60 36.22 -6.06
N PHE A 104 -12.27 37.43 -6.47
CA PHE A 104 -11.55 38.38 -5.63
C PHE A 104 -12.14 39.79 -5.76
N THR A 105 -12.04 40.57 -4.68
CA THR A 105 -12.55 41.94 -4.63
C THR A 105 -11.40 42.92 -4.71
N LEU A 106 -11.45 43.82 -5.69
CA LEU A 106 -10.60 45.00 -5.72
C LEU A 106 -11.34 46.18 -5.10
N VAL A 107 -10.65 46.88 -4.21
CA VAL A 107 -11.12 48.14 -3.62
C VAL A 107 -10.23 49.25 -4.15
N ASP A 108 -10.83 50.24 -4.80
CA ASP A 108 -10.08 51.40 -5.28
C ASP A 108 -9.79 52.41 -4.15
N PRO A 109 -8.90 53.39 -4.36
CA PRO A 109 -8.62 54.44 -3.37
C PRO A 109 -9.80 55.37 -3.05
N SER A 110 -10.84 55.39 -3.89
CA SER A 110 -12.10 56.13 -3.67
C SER A 110 -13.11 55.35 -2.81
N GLY A 111 -12.84 54.08 -2.51
CA GLY A 111 -13.69 53.18 -1.73
C GLY A 111 -14.66 52.35 -2.57
N ALA A 112 -14.64 52.46 -3.90
CA ALA A 112 -15.48 51.63 -4.76
C ALA A 112 -14.96 50.17 -4.78
N LYS A 113 -15.90 49.21 -4.85
CA LYS A 113 -15.59 47.78 -4.85
C LYS A 113 -15.99 47.16 -6.18
N ALA A 114 -15.08 46.39 -6.78
CA ALA A 114 -15.35 45.55 -7.94
C ALA A 114 -15.04 44.09 -7.59
N GLU A 115 -16.00 43.21 -7.80
CA GLU A 115 -15.84 41.76 -7.65
C GLU A 115 -15.48 41.15 -9.01
N TYR A 116 -14.41 40.37 -9.04
CA TYR A 116 -13.94 39.64 -10.21
C TYR A 116 -14.18 38.16 -9.97
N VAL A 117 -15.15 37.59 -10.67
CA VAL A 117 -15.50 36.17 -10.60
C VAL A 117 -14.70 35.41 -11.67
N PHE A 118 -14.01 34.36 -11.26
CA PHE A 118 -13.28 33.51 -12.17
C PHE A 118 -14.19 32.38 -12.68
N VAL A 119 -14.32 32.29 -14.01
CA VAL A 119 -15.10 31.22 -14.66
C VAL A 119 -14.13 30.22 -15.27
N ARG A 120 -14.26 28.95 -14.88
CA ARG A 120 -13.48 27.86 -15.48
C ARG A 120 -14.08 27.50 -16.84
N ILE A 121 -13.32 27.67 -17.91
CA ILE A 121 -13.66 27.15 -19.24
C ILE A 121 -13.07 25.75 -19.36
N ILE A 122 -13.89 24.77 -19.73
CA ILE A 122 -13.46 23.42 -20.10
C ILE A 122 -13.70 23.30 -21.61
N GLU A 123 -12.62 23.21 -22.40
CA GLU A 123 -12.71 22.92 -23.84
C GLU A 123 -12.78 21.39 -24.02
N GLU A 124 -13.70 20.90 -24.87
CA GLU A 124 -13.89 19.48 -25.22
C GLU A 124 -12.83 18.96 -26.20
#